data_AF-A0A7S0M559-F1
#
_entry.id   AF-A0A7S0M559-F1
#
_cell.length_a   1.000
_cell.length_b   1.000
_cell.length_c   1.000
_cell.angle_alpha   90.00
_cell.angle_beta   90.00
_cell.angle_gamma   90.00
#
_symmetry.space_group_name_H-M   'P 1'
#
loop_
_entity.id
_entity.type
_entity.pdbx_description
1 polymer ?
#
loop_
_entity_poly.entity_id
_entity_poly.type
_entity_poly.pdbx_seq_one_letter_code
_entity_poly.pdbx_strand_id
1 'polypeptide(L)'
;KMLVASCRFLQRCSVNLAGGRFMSVLNALPSSRASNVKKISESDLISVEEYEKHRRDLAKLQKIPLKSLRRVEFGPSASVLFTNYDLIWFQIHEMLRIEKGGQAQVKDELEAYKDLIPKGGELVGCLMYEIENKVKRQAFLERMVGSEHDTTISFGGEAVRGVPIRDDIDRTHPGTGRTSAVHFLRWTFAPHQVDRLRAAHDAAEGA
;
A
#
# COMPACT_ATOMS: atom_id res chain seq x y z
N LYS A 1 -6.54 22.25 4.25
CA LYS A 1 -7.67 21.29 4.28
C LYS A 1 -7.09 19.89 4.11
N MET A 2 -7.25 19.03 5.12
CA MET A 2 -6.65 17.69 5.26
C MET A 2 -6.88 16.74 4.05
N LEU A 3 -5.96 15.79 3.87
CA LEU A 3 -6.18 14.60 3.03
C LEU A 3 -7.11 13.64 3.78
N VAL A 4 -8.03 12.98 3.07
CA VAL A 4 -9.03 12.06 3.64
C VAL A 4 -9.08 10.78 2.82
N ALA A 5 -8.86 9.63 3.45
CA ALA A 5 -9.10 8.32 2.84
C ALA A 5 -10.50 7.82 3.24
N SER A 6 -11.26 7.26 2.30
CA SER A 6 -12.61 6.76 2.56
C SER A 6 -12.97 5.56 1.69
N CYS A 7 -13.92 4.76 2.15
CA CYS A 7 -14.55 3.68 1.39
C CYS A 7 -16.07 3.81 1.51
N ARG A 8 -16.80 3.92 0.39
CA ARG A 8 -18.26 4.11 0.39
C ARG A 8 -19.01 2.94 1.00
N PHE A 9 -18.50 1.73 0.82
CA PHE A 9 -19.10 0.50 1.36
C PHE A 9 -19.11 0.47 2.90
N LEU A 10 -18.18 1.20 3.52
CA LEU A 10 -18.11 1.36 4.97
C LEU A 10 -18.90 2.60 5.49
N GLN A 11 -19.65 3.28 4.61
CA GLN A 11 -20.61 4.41 4.73
C GLN A 11 -20.37 5.56 5.74
N ARG A 12 -19.41 5.46 6.65
CA ARG A 12 -19.07 6.46 7.69
C ARG A 12 -17.58 6.50 8.05
N CYS A 13 -16.73 5.85 7.27
CA CYS A 13 -15.31 5.72 7.59
C CYS A 13 -14.48 6.63 6.68
N SER A 14 -14.36 7.89 7.06
CA SER A 14 -13.42 8.86 6.47
C SER A 14 -12.30 9.11 7.48
N VAL A 15 -11.05 8.87 7.10
CA VAL A 15 -9.90 9.13 7.97
C VAL A 15 -9.11 10.32 7.45
N ASN A 16 -9.06 11.36 8.28
CA ASN A 16 -8.25 12.52 8.01
C ASN A 16 -6.78 12.17 8.26
N LEU A 17 -5.95 12.35 7.25
CA LEU A 17 -4.51 12.23 7.28
C LEU A 17 -3.95 13.63 7.59
N ALA A 18 -3.66 13.88 8.86
CA ALA A 18 -2.92 15.06 9.34
C ALA A 18 -1.66 14.67 10.10
N GLY A 19 -0.68 15.58 10.10
CA GLY A 19 0.56 15.48 10.88
C GLY A 19 1.57 14.49 10.31
N GLY A 20 2.58 14.10 11.11
CA GLY A 20 3.72 13.28 10.69
C GLY A 20 3.40 11.94 10.02
N ARG A 21 2.20 11.39 10.22
CA ARG A 21 1.70 10.16 9.54
C ARG A 21 1.56 10.41 8.02
N PHE A 22 1.07 11.59 7.64
CA PHE A 22 0.87 11.99 6.24
C PHE A 22 2.18 12.24 5.47
N MET A 23 3.20 12.75 6.16
CA MET A 23 4.54 13.07 5.61
C MET A 23 5.21 11.90 4.89
N SER A 24 5.12 10.69 5.47
CA SER A 24 5.75 9.51 4.87
C SER A 24 5.00 9.00 3.63
N VAL A 25 3.68 9.12 3.62
CA VAL A 25 2.84 8.69 2.49
C VAL A 25 3.15 9.56 1.28
N LEU A 26 3.35 10.85 1.49
CA LEU A 26 3.70 11.79 0.43
C LEU A 26 5.14 11.72 -0.06
N ASN A 27 6.07 11.14 0.71
CA ASN A 27 7.37 10.76 0.17
C ASN A 27 7.30 9.66 -0.92
N ALA A 28 6.12 9.07 -1.18
CA ALA A 28 5.88 8.23 -2.36
C ALA A 28 5.54 9.06 -3.62
N LEU A 29 5.18 10.34 -3.47
CA LEU A 29 5.09 11.30 -4.55
C LEU A 29 6.41 12.07 -4.60
N PRO A 30 7.02 12.29 -5.77
CA PRO A 30 8.31 12.94 -5.89
C PRO A 30 8.23 14.30 -5.21
N SER A 31 9.10 14.57 -4.24
CA SER A 31 9.52 15.96 -4.00
C SER A 31 10.17 16.44 -5.30
N SER A 32 9.87 17.65 -5.73
CA SER A 32 10.30 18.18 -7.04
C SER A 32 11.79 17.95 -7.32
N ARG A 33 12.10 17.63 -8.59
CA ARG A 33 13.42 17.36 -9.21
C ARG A 33 13.86 15.89 -9.17
N ALA A 34 13.49 15.18 -10.24
CA ALA A 34 14.10 13.90 -10.65
C ALA A 34 14.24 12.85 -9.54
N SER A 35 13.13 12.42 -8.91
CA SER A 35 13.16 11.14 -8.22
C SER A 35 13.20 10.04 -9.28
N ASN A 36 14.38 9.45 -9.52
CA ASN A 36 14.49 8.25 -10.33
C ASN A 36 13.42 7.25 -9.85
N VAL A 37 12.50 6.87 -10.75
CA VAL A 37 11.53 5.80 -10.50
C VAL A 37 12.33 4.57 -10.14
N LYS A 38 12.47 4.28 -8.85
CA LYS A 38 13.29 3.18 -8.37
C LYS A 38 12.55 1.89 -8.68
N LYS A 39 13.09 1.08 -9.58
CA LYS A 39 12.70 -0.31 -9.76
C LYS A 39 13.64 -1.18 -8.95
N ILE A 40 13.13 -2.25 -8.35
CA ILE A 40 13.98 -3.27 -7.76
C ILE A 40 14.48 -4.15 -8.90
N SER A 41 15.79 -4.38 -8.93
CA SER A 41 16.47 -5.27 -9.86
C SER A 41 17.21 -6.36 -9.09
N GLU A 42 17.70 -7.38 -9.79
CA GLU A 42 18.48 -8.45 -9.17
C GLU A 42 19.72 -7.92 -8.44
N SER A 43 20.35 -6.84 -8.94
CA SER A 43 21.50 -6.22 -8.28
C SER A 43 21.17 -5.51 -6.96
N ASP A 44 19.89 -5.26 -6.69
CA ASP A 44 19.47 -4.70 -5.41
C ASP A 44 19.24 -5.79 -4.35
N LEU A 45 19.17 -7.06 -4.74
CA LEU A 45 18.90 -8.18 -3.84
C LEU A 45 20.19 -8.76 -3.28
N ILE A 46 20.13 -9.21 -2.03
CA ILE A 46 21.21 -9.95 -1.37
C ILE A 46 20.85 -11.43 -1.30
N SER A 47 21.84 -12.29 -1.08
CA SER A 47 21.57 -13.73 -0.95
C SER A 47 20.66 -14.00 0.26
N VAL A 48 19.92 -15.11 0.22
CA VAL A 48 19.01 -15.49 1.33
C VAL A 48 19.80 -15.68 2.63
N GLU A 49 21.02 -16.21 2.55
CA GLU A 49 21.92 -16.39 3.69
C GLU A 49 22.34 -15.04 4.28
N GLU A 50 22.68 -14.07 3.43
CA GLU A 50 23.07 -12.74 3.88
C GLU A 50 21.87 -11.98 4.46
N TYR A 51 20.70 -12.09 3.82
CA TYR A 51 19.46 -11.53 4.33
C TYR A 51 19.14 -12.10 5.72
N GLU A 52 19.28 -13.40 5.94
CA GLU A 52 18.95 -14.04 7.22
C GLU A 52 19.83 -13.54 8.38
N LYS A 53 21.12 -13.26 8.10
CA LYS A 53 22.04 -12.66 9.10
C LYS A 53 21.55 -11.29 9.57
N HIS A 54 21.07 -10.46 8.64
CA HIS A 54 20.69 -9.07 8.92
C HIS A 54 19.19 -8.87 9.15
N ARG A 55 18.38 -9.91 8.96
CA ARG A 55 16.91 -9.83 8.96
C ARG A 55 16.34 -9.16 10.21
N ARG A 56 16.87 -9.45 11.40
CA ARG A 56 16.38 -8.85 12.64
C ARG A 56 16.55 -7.33 12.66
N ASP A 57 17.66 -6.83 12.14
CA ASP A 57 17.93 -5.40 12.11
C ASP A 57 17.16 -4.71 10.98
N LEU A 58 17.08 -5.34 9.81
CA LEU A 58 16.22 -4.89 8.70
C LEU A 58 14.74 -4.83 9.12
N ALA A 59 14.26 -5.82 9.88
CA ALA A 59 12.88 -5.84 10.38
C ALA A 59 12.58 -4.74 11.39
N LYS A 60 13.57 -4.26 12.17
CA LYS A 60 13.39 -3.13 13.09
C LYS A 60 13.14 -1.83 12.33
N LEU A 61 13.84 -1.61 11.22
CA LEU A 61 13.63 -0.45 10.34
C LEU A 61 12.18 -0.39 9.83
N GLN A 62 11.58 -1.56 9.58
CA GLN A 62 10.18 -1.64 9.15
C GLN A 62 9.15 -1.33 10.24
N LYS A 63 9.44 -1.67 11.50
CA LYS A 63 8.42 -1.80 12.55
C LYS A 63 7.93 -0.49 13.17
N ILE A 64 8.74 0.58 13.21
CA ILE A 64 8.39 1.75 14.06
C ILE A 64 8.20 3.06 13.28
N PRO A 65 9.07 3.46 12.32
CA PRO A 65 8.84 4.69 11.55
C PRO A 65 8.18 4.45 10.18
N LEU A 66 8.52 3.37 9.47
CA LEU A 66 8.11 3.20 8.08
C LEU A 66 6.68 2.67 7.90
N LYS A 67 6.30 1.60 8.61
CA LYS A 67 4.93 1.04 8.50
C LYS A 67 3.88 1.87 9.24
N SER A 68 4.22 2.44 10.40
CA SER A 68 3.26 3.19 11.22
C SER A 68 2.83 4.51 10.58
N LEU A 69 3.75 5.16 9.85
CA LEU A 69 3.46 6.39 9.13
C LEU A 69 2.72 6.11 7.81
N ARG A 70 2.96 4.96 7.17
CA ARG A 70 2.35 4.61 5.89
C ARG A 70 1.03 3.84 6.01
N ARG A 71 0.62 3.50 7.22
CA ARG A 71 -0.62 2.77 7.48
C ARG A 71 -1.75 3.72 7.87
N VAL A 72 -2.83 3.60 7.11
CA VAL A 72 -4.05 4.37 7.30
C VAL A 72 -5.16 3.39 7.59
N GLU A 73 -5.58 3.34 8.84
CA GLU A 73 -6.81 2.65 9.22
C GLU A 73 -8.01 3.44 8.68
N PHE A 74 -9.06 2.77 8.23
CA PHE A 74 -10.35 3.42 7.99
C PHE A 74 -11.49 2.47 8.35
N GLY A 75 -12.26 2.90 9.34
CA GLY A 75 -13.26 2.04 9.98
C GLY A 75 -12.63 1.05 10.96
N PRO A 76 -13.44 0.14 11.53
CA PRO A 76 -13.02 -0.68 12.68
C PRO A 76 -12.17 -1.90 12.30
N SER A 77 -12.08 -2.25 11.01
CA SER A 77 -11.51 -3.54 10.58
C SER A 77 -10.82 -3.48 9.23
N ALA A 78 -10.51 -2.28 8.72
CA ALA A 78 -9.81 -2.11 7.46
C ALA A 78 -8.65 -1.12 7.60
N SER A 79 -7.55 -1.41 6.92
CA SER A 79 -6.40 -0.51 6.82
C SER A 79 -5.80 -0.56 5.42
N VAL A 80 -5.20 0.54 4.98
CA VAL A 80 -4.32 0.58 3.81
C VAL A 80 -2.90 0.86 4.28
N LEU A 81 -1.99 -0.05 3.95
CA LEU A 81 -0.55 0.21 4.03
C LEU A 81 -0.07 0.71 2.66
N PHE A 82 0.26 1.99 2.57
CA PHE A 82 0.88 2.55 1.37
C PHE A 82 2.29 2.00 1.21
N THR A 83 2.60 1.46 0.03
CA THR A 83 3.86 0.80 -0.27
C THR A 83 4.94 1.82 -0.65
N ASN A 84 6.19 1.37 -0.61
CA ASN A 84 7.34 2.06 -1.16
C ASN A 84 8.40 1.03 -1.56
N TYR A 85 9.50 1.51 -2.12
CA TYR A 85 10.63 0.66 -2.51
C TYR A 85 11.08 -0.28 -1.37
N ASP A 86 11.35 0.25 -0.17
CA ASP A 86 11.90 -0.54 0.93
C ASP A 86 10.94 -1.61 1.45
N LEU A 87 9.64 -1.30 1.50
CA LEU A 87 8.61 -2.26 1.91
C LEU A 87 8.51 -3.42 0.93
N ILE A 88 8.57 -3.14 -0.38
CA ILE A 88 8.51 -4.16 -1.42
C ILE A 88 9.82 -4.96 -1.48
N TRP A 89 10.96 -4.30 -1.35
CA TRP A 89 12.27 -4.95 -1.29
C TRP A 89 12.36 -5.97 -0.16
N PHE A 90 11.87 -5.61 1.03
CA PHE A 90 11.82 -6.54 2.16
C PHE A 90 10.80 -7.66 1.94
N GLN A 91 9.65 -7.34 1.34
CA GLN A 91 8.63 -8.35 1.07
C GLN A 91 9.15 -9.41 0.09
N ILE A 92 9.88 -9.02 -0.95
CA ILE A 92 10.57 -9.94 -1.88
C ILE A 92 11.55 -10.84 -1.12
N HIS A 93 12.38 -10.27 -0.23
CA HIS A 93 13.30 -11.08 0.58
C HIS A 93 12.60 -12.02 1.56
N GLU A 94 11.49 -11.61 2.17
CA GLU A 94 10.69 -12.51 3.01
C GLU A 94 10.11 -13.67 2.20
N MET A 95 9.65 -13.42 0.97
CA MET A 95 9.16 -14.49 0.07
C MET A 95 10.28 -15.47 -0.27
N LEU A 96 11.40 -14.97 -0.80
CA LEU A 96 12.56 -15.81 -1.14
C LEU A 96 13.06 -16.63 0.06
N ARG A 97 13.05 -16.04 1.26
CA ARG A 97 13.45 -16.74 2.49
C ARG A 97 12.47 -17.83 2.88
N ILE A 98 11.17 -17.53 2.94
CA ILE A 98 10.14 -18.48 3.39
C ILE A 98 10.10 -19.69 2.48
N GLU A 99 10.23 -19.46 1.17
CA GLU A 99 10.16 -20.51 0.16
C GLU A 99 11.51 -21.19 -0.09
N LYS A 100 12.59 -20.71 0.55
CA LYS A 100 13.98 -21.12 0.28
C LYS A 100 14.31 -21.02 -1.21
N GLY A 101 13.82 -19.95 -1.84
CA GLY A 101 13.95 -19.68 -3.27
C GLY A 101 15.40 -19.45 -3.68
N GLY A 102 15.75 -19.95 -4.86
CA GLY A 102 17.04 -19.68 -5.51
C GLY A 102 16.93 -18.64 -6.62
N GLN A 103 17.99 -18.48 -7.41
CA GLN A 103 18.06 -17.50 -8.51
C GLN A 103 16.89 -17.59 -9.50
N ALA A 104 16.37 -18.80 -9.75
CA ALA A 104 15.23 -19.00 -10.64
C ALA A 104 13.96 -18.29 -10.15
N GLN A 105 13.74 -18.26 -8.83
CA GLN A 105 12.56 -17.67 -8.22
C GLN A 105 12.67 -16.14 -8.08
N VAL A 106 13.89 -15.61 -8.04
CA VAL A 106 14.13 -14.15 -7.97
C VAL A 106 13.36 -13.41 -9.07
N LYS A 107 13.40 -13.92 -10.30
CA LYS A 107 12.71 -13.29 -11.43
C LYS A 107 11.20 -13.28 -11.25
N ASP A 108 10.63 -14.37 -10.74
CA ASP A 108 9.19 -14.50 -10.53
C ASP A 108 8.71 -13.56 -9.42
N GLU A 109 9.47 -13.44 -8.32
CA GLU A 109 9.17 -12.48 -7.26
C GLU A 109 9.27 -11.03 -7.75
N LEU A 110 10.35 -10.68 -8.48
CA LEU A 110 10.50 -9.34 -9.04
C LEU A 110 9.30 -8.97 -9.94
N GLU A 111 8.86 -9.90 -10.79
CA GLU A 111 7.72 -9.71 -11.68
C GLU A 111 6.39 -9.62 -10.92
N ALA A 112 6.21 -10.43 -9.88
CA ALA A 112 5.00 -10.42 -9.04
C ALA A 112 4.82 -9.07 -8.33
N TYR A 113 5.92 -8.49 -7.82
CA TYR A 113 5.92 -7.31 -6.97
C TYR A 113 6.15 -5.97 -7.69
N LYS A 114 6.58 -5.97 -8.96
CA LYS A 114 6.98 -4.74 -9.70
C LYS A 114 5.95 -3.61 -9.68
N ASP A 115 4.66 -3.95 -9.74
CA ASP A 115 3.58 -2.95 -9.82
C ASP A 115 3.18 -2.40 -8.46
N LEU A 116 3.76 -2.95 -7.39
CA LEU A 116 3.55 -2.47 -6.02
C LEU A 116 4.51 -1.33 -5.64
N ILE A 117 5.42 -0.93 -6.53
CA ILE A 117 6.33 0.20 -6.32
C ILE A 117 5.74 1.44 -7.00
N PRO A 118 5.45 2.53 -6.24
CA PRO A 118 4.92 3.76 -6.81
C PRO A 118 5.87 4.39 -7.85
N LYS A 119 5.31 4.83 -8.99
CA LYS A 119 6.06 5.47 -10.10
C LYS A 119 6.01 7.00 -10.08
N GLY A 120 5.56 7.57 -8.95
CA GLY A 120 5.63 9.00 -8.63
C GLY A 120 4.42 9.86 -9.04
N GLY A 121 3.60 9.42 -9.99
CA GLY A 121 2.28 10.02 -10.27
C GLY A 121 1.13 9.30 -9.57
N GLU A 122 1.45 8.38 -8.66
CA GLU A 122 0.50 7.44 -8.08
C GLU A 122 0.86 7.12 -6.64
N LEU A 123 -0.15 6.70 -5.88
CA LEU A 123 0.03 5.98 -4.64
C LEU A 123 -0.35 4.52 -4.88
N VAL A 124 0.42 3.61 -4.29
CA VAL A 124 0.14 2.18 -4.29
C VAL A 124 -0.02 1.73 -2.86
N GLY A 125 -0.98 0.85 -2.59
CA GLY A 125 -1.27 0.40 -1.25
C GLY A 125 -1.84 -1.00 -1.18
N CYS A 126 -1.63 -1.62 -0.03
CA CYS A 126 -2.21 -2.90 0.35
C CYS A 126 -3.38 -2.64 1.31
N LEU A 127 -4.61 -2.83 0.82
CA LEU A 127 -5.82 -2.84 1.63
C LEU A 127 -5.94 -4.19 2.34
N MET A 128 -6.08 -4.15 3.66
CA MET A 128 -6.16 -5.30 4.54
C MET A 128 -7.44 -5.25 5.37
N TYR A 129 -8.18 -6.37 5.39
CA TYR A 129 -9.29 -6.61 6.31
C TYR A 129 -8.82 -7.44 7.49
N GLU A 130 -8.76 -6.81 8.67
CA GLU A 130 -8.09 -7.35 9.84
C GLU A 130 -9.13 -7.73 10.90
N ILE A 131 -9.53 -9.00 10.88
CA ILE A 131 -10.52 -9.57 11.80
C ILE A 131 -9.99 -10.89 12.34
N GLU A 132 -9.75 -10.93 13.65
CA GLU A 132 -9.14 -12.08 14.34
C GLU A 132 -10.08 -13.29 14.35
N ASN A 133 -11.33 -13.08 14.77
CA ASN A 133 -12.31 -14.16 14.88
C ASN A 133 -12.69 -14.70 13.50
N LYS A 134 -12.44 -15.99 13.25
CA LYS A 134 -12.67 -16.66 11.96
C LYS A 134 -14.11 -16.54 11.45
N VAL A 135 -15.10 -16.72 12.32
CA VAL A 135 -16.52 -16.66 11.95
C VAL A 135 -16.93 -15.23 11.60
N LYS A 136 -16.51 -14.25 12.41
CA LYS A 136 -16.76 -12.83 12.10
C LYS A 136 -16.05 -12.40 10.82
N ARG A 137 -14.81 -12.84 10.61
CA ARG A 137 -14.03 -12.57 9.39
C ARG A 137 -14.73 -13.10 8.16
N GLN A 138 -15.24 -14.34 8.22
CA GLN A 138 -16.01 -14.95 7.15
C GLN A 138 -17.18 -14.05 6.73
N ALA A 139 -18.09 -13.77 7.67
CA ALA A 139 -19.29 -12.97 7.40
C ALA A 139 -18.95 -11.55 6.94
N PHE A 140 -17.86 -10.97 7.44
CA PHE A 140 -17.38 -9.68 6.99
C PHE A 140 -16.90 -9.71 5.53
N LEU A 141 -16.06 -10.69 5.16
CA LEU A 141 -15.54 -10.81 3.80
C LEU A 141 -16.64 -11.16 2.76
N GLU A 142 -17.71 -11.82 3.17
CA GLU A 142 -18.90 -12.03 2.31
C GLU A 142 -19.61 -10.71 2.02
N ARG A 143 -19.64 -9.80 3.00
CA ARG A 143 -20.24 -8.48 2.83
C ARG A 143 -19.37 -7.53 2.02
N MET A 144 -18.05 -7.67 2.08
CA MET A 144 -17.10 -6.72 1.47
C MET A 144 -16.78 -7.00 -0.01
N VAL A 145 -17.52 -7.87 -0.68
CA VAL A 145 -17.32 -8.14 -2.11
C VAL A 145 -17.45 -6.86 -2.94
N GLY A 146 -16.44 -6.57 -3.76
CA GLY A 146 -16.38 -5.41 -4.64
C GLY A 146 -15.99 -4.08 -3.97
N SER A 147 -15.86 -4.06 -2.64
CA SER A 147 -15.52 -2.85 -1.88
C SER A 147 -14.14 -2.26 -2.20
N GLU A 148 -13.23 -3.06 -2.77
CA GLU A 148 -11.93 -2.61 -3.27
C GLU A 148 -12.05 -1.54 -4.37
N HIS A 149 -13.16 -1.50 -5.11
CA HIS A 149 -13.45 -0.52 -6.16
C HIS A 149 -14.02 0.81 -5.62
N ASP A 150 -14.36 0.86 -4.33
CA ASP A 150 -15.02 1.99 -3.68
C ASP A 150 -14.10 2.82 -2.79
N THR A 151 -12.79 2.59 -2.86
CA THR A 151 -11.79 3.35 -2.11
C THR A 151 -11.50 4.70 -2.79
N THR A 152 -11.40 5.77 -2.01
CA THR A 152 -11.18 7.13 -2.53
C THR A 152 -10.27 7.92 -1.60
N ILE A 153 -9.31 8.63 -2.20
CA ILE A 153 -8.44 9.61 -1.56
C ILE A 153 -8.92 11.02 -1.93
N SER A 154 -9.25 11.85 -0.95
CA SER A 154 -9.76 13.21 -1.16
C SER A 154 -8.88 14.27 -0.52
N PHE A 155 -8.59 15.38 -1.19
CA PHE A 155 -7.72 16.45 -0.68
C PHE A 155 -8.01 17.75 -1.43
N GLY A 156 -7.97 18.90 -0.74
CA GLY A 156 -8.06 20.19 -1.43
C GLY A 156 -9.29 20.36 -2.35
N GLY A 157 -10.39 19.63 -2.13
CA GLY A 157 -11.57 19.61 -3.00
C GLY A 157 -11.52 18.59 -4.15
N GLU A 158 -10.41 17.89 -4.33
CA GLU A 158 -10.22 16.79 -5.27
C GLU A 158 -10.60 15.44 -4.66
N ALA A 159 -10.91 14.48 -5.52
CA ALA A 159 -11.11 13.08 -5.16
C ALA A 159 -10.52 12.14 -6.23
N VAL A 160 -9.70 11.19 -5.81
CA VAL A 160 -9.06 10.18 -6.66
C VAL A 160 -9.53 8.81 -6.21
N ARG A 161 -10.13 8.04 -7.13
CA ARG A 161 -10.60 6.68 -6.85
C ARG A 161 -9.44 5.68 -6.93
N GLY A 162 -9.46 4.68 -6.05
CA GLY A 162 -8.54 3.56 -6.09
C GLY A 162 -8.99 2.51 -7.10
N VAL A 163 -8.02 1.92 -7.79
CA VAL A 163 -8.22 0.86 -8.78
C VAL A 163 -7.38 -0.35 -8.39
N PRO A 164 -7.92 -1.59 -8.42
CA PRO A 164 -7.12 -2.79 -8.23
C PRO A 164 -5.95 -2.88 -9.22
N ILE A 165 -4.77 -3.29 -8.74
CA ILE A 165 -3.56 -3.40 -9.57
C ILE A 165 -3.62 -4.60 -10.53
N ARG A 166 -4.35 -5.64 -10.13
CA ARG A 166 -4.64 -6.83 -10.94
C ARG A 166 -6.15 -7.09 -10.86
N ASP A 167 -6.88 -6.50 -11.79
CA ASP A 167 -8.33 -6.61 -11.95
C ASP A 167 -8.74 -7.78 -12.86
N ASP A 168 -7.76 -8.39 -13.53
CA ASP A 168 -7.88 -9.59 -14.36
C ASP A 168 -8.18 -10.87 -13.56
N ILE A 169 -7.99 -10.81 -12.24
CA ILE A 169 -8.23 -11.94 -11.34
C ILE A 169 -9.41 -11.60 -10.44
N ASP A 170 -10.52 -12.33 -10.59
CA ASP A 170 -11.64 -12.25 -9.65
C ASP A 170 -11.16 -12.74 -8.26
N ARG A 171 -11.19 -11.83 -7.29
CA ARG A 171 -10.79 -12.11 -5.90
C ARG A 171 -11.94 -12.64 -5.05
N THR A 172 -13.07 -12.91 -5.69
CA THR A 172 -14.21 -13.59 -5.07
C THR A 172 -14.00 -15.09 -5.10
N HIS A 173 -13.93 -15.73 -3.93
CA HIS A 173 -13.65 -17.15 -3.84
C HIS A 173 -14.82 -17.97 -4.40
N PRO A 174 -14.59 -18.80 -5.44
CA PRO A 174 -15.63 -19.66 -6.01
C PRO A 174 -16.11 -20.64 -4.93
N GLY A 175 -17.42 -20.67 -4.68
CA GLY A 175 -18.07 -21.50 -3.67
C GLY A 175 -18.40 -20.79 -2.35
N THR A 176 -17.52 -19.92 -1.82
CA THR A 176 -17.85 -19.18 -0.58
C THR A 176 -18.39 -17.77 -0.83
N GLY A 177 -18.24 -17.23 -2.05
CA GLY A 177 -18.75 -15.90 -2.39
C GLY A 177 -18.06 -14.76 -1.65
N ARG A 178 -16.89 -15.01 -1.04
CA ARG A 178 -16.13 -14.04 -0.26
C ARG A 178 -15.08 -13.33 -1.05
N THR A 179 -14.86 -12.05 -0.72
CA THR A 179 -13.66 -11.34 -1.16
C THR A 179 -12.39 -11.77 -0.41
N SER A 180 -11.23 -11.38 -0.94
CA SER A 180 -9.93 -11.56 -0.30
C SER A 180 -9.80 -10.69 0.96
N ALA A 181 -9.04 -11.14 1.95
CA ALA A 181 -8.67 -10.27 3.07
C ALA A 181 -7.64 -9.19 2.67
N VAL A 182 -7.03 -9.33 1.49
CA VAL A 182 -5.94 -8.48 1.01
C VAL A 182 -6.17 -8.08 -0.45
N HIS A 183 -6.10 -6.77 -0.72
CA HIS A 183 -6.22 -6.17 -2.05
C HIS A 183 -5.06 -5.20 -2.31
N PHE A 184 -4.53 -5.21 -3.53
CA PHE A 184 -3.53 -4.22 -3.95
C PHE A 184 -4.21 -3.17 -4.83
N LEU A 185 -4.07 -1.91 -4.44
CA LEU A 185 -4.77 -0.78 -5.01
C LEU A 185 -3.79 0.29 -5.48
N ARG A 186 -4.17 1.00 -6.54
CA ARG A 186 -3.48 2.15 -7.11
C ARG A 186 -4.40 3.35 -7.16
N TRP A 187 -3.89 4.52 -6.77
CA TRP A 187 -4.53 5.82 -6.95
C TRP A 187 -3.64 6.65 -7.86
N THR A 188 -4.07 6.87 -9.10
CA THR A 188 -3.33 7.66 -10.09
C THR A 188 -3.80 9.11 -10.05
N PHE A 189 -2.87 10.04 -9.89
CA PHE A 189 -3.15 11.46 -9.79
C PHE A 189 -2.87 12.14 -11.12
N ALA A 190 -3.76 13.03 -11.54
CA ALA A 190 -3.44 13.96 -12.64
C ALA A 190 -2.30 14.90 -12.20
N PRO A 191 -1.51 15.47 -13.14
CA PRO A 191 -0.40 16.36 -12.77
C PRO A 191 -0.81 17.51 -11.83
N HIS A 192 -1.93 18.17 -12.11
CA HIS A 192 -2.46 19.24 -11.25
C HIS A 192 -2.90 18.75 -9.85
N GLN A 193 -3.32 17.49 -9.74
CA GLN A 193 -3.68 16.87 -8.47
C GLN A 193 -2.44 16.58 -7.63
N VAL A 194 -1.33 16.17 -8.26
CA VAL A 194 -0.04 16.03 -7.57
C VAL A 194 0.41 17.36 -6.97
N ASP A 195 0.33 18.45 -7.75
CA ASP A 195 0.72 19.78 -7.27
C ASP A 195 -0.19 20.26 -6.14
N ARG A 196 -1.52 20.06 -6.24
CA ARG A 196 -2.44 20.36 -5.14
C ARG A 196 -2.16 19.54 -3.90
N LEU A 197 -1.80 18.26 -4.05
CA LEU A 197 -1.51 17.37 -2.94
C LEU A 197 -0.23 17.78 -2.21
N ARG A 198 0.81 18.21 -2.94
CA ARG A 198 2.01 18.83 -2.36
C ARG A 198 1.71 20.15 -1.65
N ALA A 199 0.95 21.05 -2.29
CA ALA A 199 0.57 22.31 -1.66
C ALA A 199 -0.25 22.10 -0.37
N ALA A 200 -1.13 21.09 -0.35
CA ALA A 200 -1.90 20.72 0.84
C ALA A 200 -1.01 20.18 1.97
N HIS A 201 0.12 19.57 1.62
CA HIS A 201 1.15 19.11 2.56
C HIS A 201 1.97 20.24 3.13
N ASP A 202 2.50 21.13 2.28
CA ASP A 202 3.34 22.25 2.75
C ASP A 202 2.52 23.16 3.68
N ALA A 203 1.24 23.35 3.38
CA ALA A 203 0.30 24.07 4.25
C ALA A 203 -0.01 23.35 5.58
N ALA A 204 0.16 22.03 5.65
CA ALA A 204 -0.05 21.24 6.87
C ALA A 204 1.22 21.10 7.73
N GLU A 205 2.41 21.28 7.14
CA GLU A 205 3.69 21.33 7.88
C GLU A 205 3.97 22.71 8.48
N GLY A 206 3.55 23.78 7.80
CA GLY A 206 3.75 25.16 8.25
C GLY A 206 2.75 25.67 9.30
N ALA A 207 1.79 24.84 9.72
CA ALA A 207 0.71 25.17 10.65
C ALA A 207 0.84 24.40 11.97
#